data_AF-A0A816DTJ3-F1
#
_entry.id   AF-A0A816DTJ3-F1
#
_cell.length_a   1.000
_cell.length_b   1.000
_cell.length_c   1.000
_cell.angle_alpha   90.00
_cell.angle_beta   90.00
_cell.angle_gamma   90.00
#
_symmetry.space_group_name_H-M   'P 1'
#
loop_
_entity.id
_entity.type
_entity.pdbx_description
1 polymer ?
#
loop_
_entity_poly.entity_id
_entity_poly.type
_entity_poly.pdbx_seq_one_letter_code
_entity_poly.pdbx_strand_id
1 'polypeptide(L)'
;GYPDLLVVQKDENQTFKLTAFQNSIVQDVHFIKVMVLSSFICATCSSQKRLPYGNNQPGQSITMETITIMNGIKDYIIKLAAVQMSQAGQLTLELPYVIIGLGSTPNFVEKITVGVPPNQESNKLYRTYTQMIPNSQIVVIPIPLMNPEKWHSKLFLTPSRMILHTGIALGVTLVVLAGVLAILQYHEKVEDDRERKVQAQAFHYDAL
;
A
#
# COMPACT_ATOMS: atom_id res chain seq x y z
N GLY A 1 24.02 -19.72 0.58
CA GLY A 1 23.37 -19.94 1.88
C GLY A 1 23.49 -21.40 2.24
N TYR A 2 22.99 -21.79 3.41
CA TYR A 2 22.97 -23.19 3.83
C TYR A 2 21.83 -23.93 3.11
N PRO A 3 22.02 -25.18 2.65
CA PRO A 3 20.95 -25.98 2.05
C PRO A 3 19.95 -26.42 3.12
N ASP A 4 18.65 -26.29 2.83
CA ASP A 4 17.58 -26.50 3.81
C ASP A 4 16.78 -27.79 3.53
N LEU A 5 16.81 -28.30 2.30
CA LEU A 5 16.08 -29.49 1.90
C LEU A 5 16.99 -30.43 1.09
N LEU A 6 17.12 -31.68 1.56
CA LEU A 6 17.81 -32.75 0.85
C LEU A 6 16.77 -33.70 0.27
N VAL A 7 16.79 -33.90 -1.05
CA VAL A 7 15.89 -34.82 -1.75
C VAL A 7 16.72 -35.95 -2.34
N VAL A 8 16.29 -37.18 -2.06
CA VAL A 8 16.86 -38.39 -2.67
C VAL A 8 15.86 -38.91 -3.69
N GLN A 9 16.24 -38.90 -4.96
CA GLN A 9 15.45 -39.49 -6.04
C GLN A 9 16.08 -40.83 -6.43
N LYS A 10 15.23 -41.85 -6.61
CA LYS A 10 15.63 -43.14 -7.18
C LYS A 10 15.21 -43.18 -8.64
N ASP A 11 16.16 -43.39 -9.53
CA ASP A 11 15.92 -43.53 -10.97
C ASP A 11 15.46 -44.96 -11.31
N GLU A 12 14.87 -45.15 -12.50
CA GLU A 12 14.39 -46.46 -12.97
C GLU A 12 15.52 -47.51 -13.03
N ASN A 13 16.76 -47.05 -13.24
CA ASN A 13 17.98 -47.86 -13.23
C ASN A 13 18.52 -48.18 -11.81
N GLN A 14 17.71 -48.03 -10.75
CA GLN A 14 18.09 -48.28 -9.35
C GLN A 14 19.24 -47.38 -8.83
N THR A 15 19.57 -46.31 -9.52
CA THR A 15 20.58 -45.34 -9.09
C THR A 15 19.95 -44.28 -8.18
N PHE A 16 20.66 -43.89 -7.13
CA PHE A 16 20.22 -42.85 -6.21
C PHE A 16 20.89 -41.53 -6.56
N LYS A 17 20.10 -40.47 -6.75
CA LYS A 17 20.57 -39.10 -6.96
C LYS A 17 20.21 -38.26 -5.75
N LEU A 18 21.23 -37.77 -5.05
CA LEU A 18 21.09 -36.82 -3.95
C LEU A 18 21.14 -35.40 -4.51
N THR A 19 20.08 -34.62 -4.27
CA THR A 19 20.04 -33.20 -4.64
C THR A 19 19.77 -32.37 -3.40
N ALA A 20 20.58 -31.34 -3.19
CA ALA A 20 20.39 -30.37 -2.12
C ALA A 20 19.73 -29.10 -2.70
N PHE A 21 18.61 -28.71 -2.12
CA PHE A 21 17.91 -27.47 -2.43
C PHE A 21 18.15 -26.46 -1.31
N GLN A 22 18.52 -25.25 -1.70
CA GLN A 22 18.55 -24.11 -0.81
C GLN A 22 17.21 -23.38 -0.92
N ASN A 23 16.55 -23.11 0.21
CA ASN A 23 15.36 -22.26 0.19
C ASN A 23 15.81 -20.80 0.10
N SER A 24 15.78 -20.21 -1.10
CA SER A 24 15.92 -18.76 -1.22
C SER A 24 14.57 -18.11 -0.92
N ILE A 25 14.20 -17.99 0.35
CA ILE A 25 13.11 -17.09 0.74
C ILE A 25 13.60 -15.69 0.43
N VAL A 26 13.23 -15.18 -0.75
CA VAL A 26 13.50 -13.81 -1.16
C VAL A 26 12.82 -12.90 -0.13
N GLN A 27 13.59 -11.92 0.33
CA GLN A 27 13.41 -11.22 1.61
C GLN A 27 12.26 -10.20 1.64
N ASP A 28 11.49 -10.09 0.56
CA ASP A 28 10.41 -9.12 0.42
C ASP A 28 9.06 -9.85 0.35
N VAL A 29 8.67 -10.45 1.47
CA VAL A 29 7.31 -10.99 1.64
C VAL A 29 6.35 -9.85 1.97
N HIS A 30 5.34 -9.70 1.12
CA HIS A 30 4.33 -8.69 1.29
C HIS A 30 3.07 -9.29 1.92
N PHE A 31 2.34 -8.49 2.68
CA PHE A 31 1.04 -8.87 3.23
C PHE A 31 0.07 -7.71 3.20
N ILE A 32 -1.23 -8.00 3.21
CA ILE A 32 -2.26 -7.00 3.47
C ILE A 32 -3.05 -7.42 4.70
N LYS A 33 -3.31 -6.44 5.56
CA LYS A 33 -4.13 -6.61 6.74
C LYS A 33 -5.51 -6.01 6.49
N VAL A 34 -6.55 -6.82 6.63
CA VAL A 34 -7.94 -6.42 6.42
C VAL A 34 -8.71 -6.58 7.74
N MET A 35 -9.34 -5.51 8.19
CA MET A 35 -10.22 -5.48 9.35
C MET A 35 -11.60 -4.99 8.91
N VAL A 36 -12.64 -5.71 9.27
CA VAL A 36 -14.02 -5.37 8.94
C VAL A 36 -14.80 -5.20 10.24
N LEU A 37 -15.34 -4.01 10.46
CA LEU A 37 -16.13 -3.69 11.65
C LEU A 37 -17.61 -3.95 11.39
N SER A 38 -18.42 -4.00 12.44
CA SER A 38 -19.87 -4.10 12.32
C SER A 38 -20.49 -2.79 11.87
N SER A 39 -21.73 -2.89 11.35
CA SER A 39 -22.51 -1.75 10.87
C SER A 39 -23.30 -1.03 11.97
N PHE A 40 -22.98 -1.26 13.24
CA PHE A 40 -23.77 -0.71 14.33
C PHE A 40 -23.44 0.77 14.58
N ILE A 41 -24.46 1.62 14.50
CA ILE A 41 -24.36 3.04 14.84
C ILE A 41 -24.82 3.20 16.30
N CYS A 42 -23.91 3.62 17.17
CA CYS A 42 -24.27 3.99 18.54
C CYS A 42 -25.06 5.31 18.54
N ALA A 43 -26.36 5.24 18.85
CA ALA A 43 -27.27 6.38 18.85
C ALA A 43 -26.84 7.51 19.82
N THR A 44 -26.28 7.15 20.97
CA THR A 44 -25.77 8.08 22.00
C THR A 44 -24.34 8.58 21.74
N CYS A 45 -23.60 7.92 20.84
CA CYS A 45 -22.24 8.31 20.47
C CYS A 45 -22.22 9.34 19.33
N SER A 46 -23.40 9.80 18.88
CA SER A 46 -23.59 10.83 17.85
C SER A 46 -23.29 12.25 18.36
N SER A 47 -22.50 12.38 19.42
CA SER A 47 -21.91 13.64 19.83
C SER A 47 -20.52 13.73 19.23
N GLN A 48 -20.34 14.71 18.33
CA GLN A 48 -19.09 15.16 17.71
C GLN A 48 -18.55 14.36 16.52
N LYS A 49 -18.81 14.85 15.28
CA LYS A 49 -17.97 14.84 14.04
C LYS A 49 -17.14 13.59 13.65
N ARG A 50 -17.22 12.49 14.38
CA ARG A 50 -16.39 11.29 14.22
C ARG A 50 -17.29 10.15 13.79
N LEU A 51 -16.83 9.40 12.81
CA LEU A 51 -17.53 8.23 12.34
C LEU A 51 -17.62 7.20 13.49
N PRO A 52 -18.81 6.70 13.85
CA PRO A 52 -18.92 5.65 14.87
C PRO A 52 -18.22 4.39 14.34
N TYR A 53 -17.23 3.90 15.08
CA TYR A 53 -16.63 2.62 14.79
C TYR A 53 -17.52 1.53 15.41
N GLY A 54 -17.90 0.55 14.59
CA GLY A 54 -18.58 -0.65 15.08
C GLY A 54 -17.64 -1.54 15.91
N ASN A 55 -18.19 -2.63 16.43
CA ASN A 55 -17.40 -3.69 17.07
C ASN A 55 -16.87 -4.69 16.05
N ASN A 56 -16.00 -5.58 16.50
CA ASN A 56 -15.57 -6.74 15.74
C ASN A 56 -16.72 -7.77 15.74
N GLN A 57 -17.29 -8.04 14.57
CA GLN A 57 -18.34 -9.04 14.39
C GLN A 57 -17.75 -10.29 13.72
N PRO A 58 -18.17 -11.52 14.03
CA PRO A 58 -17.72 -12.73 13.34
C PRO A 58 -18.32 -12.88 11.93
N GLY A 59 -17.61 -13.60 11.05
CA GLY A 59 -18.14 -14.10 9.78
C GLY A 59 -18.04 -13.16 8.57
N GLN A 60 -17.23 -12.09 8.61
CA GLN A 60 -16.99 -11.32 7.37
C GLN A 60 -16.07 -12.09 6.44
N SER A 61 -16.44 -12.12 5.17
CA SER A 61 -15.65 -12.75 4.12
C SER A 61 -14.77 -11.71 3.43
N ILE A 62 -13.55 -12.10 3.14
CA ILE A 62 -12.56 -11.27 2.45
C ILE A 62 -12.02 -12.11 1.32
N THR A 63 -12.23 -11.67 0.09
CA THR A 63 -11.64 -12.30 -1.09
C THR A 63 -10.68 -11.34 -1.77
N MET A 64 -9.52 -11.86 -2.15
CA MET A 64 -8.46 -11.12 -2.80
C MET A 64 -8.22 -11.72 -4.18
N GLU A 65 -8.12 -10.87 -5.19
CA GLU A 65 -7.66 -11.26 -6.52
C GLU A 65 -6.40 -10.47 -6.82
N THR A 66 -5.32 -11.17 -7.19
CA THR A 66 -4.10 -10.53 -7.68
C THR A 66 -3.59 -11.16 -8.97
N ILE A 67 -2.94 -10.36 -9.81
CA ILE A 67 -2.34 -10.82 -11.06
C ILE A 67 -0.83 -10.89 -10.86
N THR A 68 -0.26 -12.09 -11.02
CA THR A 68 1.19 -12.23 -11.04
C THR A 68 1.70 -12.02 -12.46
N ILE A 69 2.71 -11.18 -12.60
CA ILE A 69 3.42 -10.96 -13.86
C ILE A 69 4.75 -11.70 -13.75
N MET A 70 4.86 -12.85 -14.42
CA MET A 70 6.14 -13.51 -14.64
C MET A 70 6.63 -13.16 -16.05
N ASN A 71 7.87 -12.70 -16.17
CA ASN A 71 8.51 -12.42 -17.47
C ASN A 71 7.73 -11.46 -18.40
N GLY A 72 6.97 -10.51 -17.84
CA GLY A 72 6.22 -9.51 -18.62
C GLY A 72 4.91 -10.02 -19.23
N ILE A 73 4.53 -11.28 -19.01
CA ILE A 73 3.26 -11.86 -19.46
C ILE A 73 2.35 -12.01 -18.22
N LYS A 74 1.07 -11.60 -18.35
CA LYS A 74 0.05 -11.85 -17.32
C LYS A 74 -0.27 -13.35 -17.33
N ASP A 75 0.37 -14.09 -16.43
CA ASP A 75 0.42 -15.55 -16.54
C ASP A 75 -0.79 -16.22 -15.88
N TYR A 76 -1.24 -15.74 -14.71
CA TYR A 76 -2.43 -16.26 -14.02
C TYR A 76 -2.99 -15.31 -12.94
N ILE A 77 -4.30 -15.45 -12.67
CA ILE A 77 -5.01 -14.75 -11.59
C ILE A 77 -4.98 -15.62 -10.33
N ILE A 78 -4.43 -15.11 -9.24
CA ILE A 78 -4.46 -15.76 -7.93
C ILE A 78 -5.66 -15.23 -7.17
N LYS A 79 -6.51 -16.14 -6.68
CA LYS A 79 -7.63 -15.80 -5.80
C LYS A 79 -7.40 -16.39 -4.42
N LEU A 80 -7.48 -15.56 -3.39
CA LEU A 80 -7.46 -16.00 -2.00
C LEU A 80 -8.77 -15.62 -1.33
N ALA A 81 -9.23 -16.45 -0.42
CA ALA A 81 -10.41 -16.18 0.39
C ALA A 81 -10.07 -16.45 1.85
N ALA A 82 -10.55 -15.59 2.73
CA ALA A 82 -10.38 -15.71 4.16
C ALA A 82 -11.60 -15.16 4.88
N VAL A 83 -11.79 -15.58 6.13
CA VAL A 83 -12.92 -15.17 6.96
C VAL A 83 -12.37 -14.56 8.23
N GLN A 84 -12.93 -13.42 8.62
CA GLN A 84 -12.61 -12.78 9.88
C GLN A 84 -13.46 -13.39 11.01
N MET A 85 -12.80 -13.78 12.10
CA MET A 85 -13.46 -14.34 13.30
C MET A 85 -14.46 -15.44 12.93
N SER A 86 -13.93 -16.58 12.50
CA SER A 86 -14.71 -17.76 12.10
C SER A 86 -15.52 -18.35 13.27
N GLN A 87 -15.18 -17.99 14.51
CA GLN A 87 -15.81 -18.47 15.74
C GLN A 87 -16.01 -17.34 16.76
N ALA A 88 -17.06 -17.46 17.59
CA ALA A 88 -17.42 -16.51 18.65
C ALA A 88 -17.51 -17.14 20.08
N GLY A 89 -16.80 -18.25 20.34
CA GLY A 89 -16.99 -19.11 21.55
C GLY A 89 -15.69 -19.51 22.30
N GLN A 90 -15.76 -20.51 23.20
CA GLN A 90 -14.76 -20.90 24.22
C GLN A 90 -13.39 -21.46 23.74
N LEU A 91 -12.89 -21.03 22.60
CA LEU A 91 -11.52 -21.35 22.16
C LEU A 91 -10.67 -20.08 22.13
N THR A 92 -9.39 -20.22 21.78
CA THR A 92 -8.46 -19.10 21.64
C THR A 92 -9.05 -17.98 20.78
N LEU A 93 -8.97 -16.74 21.27
CA LEU A 93 -9.48 -15.55 20.57
C LEU A 93 -8.83 -15.41 19.20
N GLU A 94 -9.64 -15.46 18.15
CA GLU A 94 -9.21 -15.05 16.81
C GLU A 94 -8.96 -13.54 16.77
N LEU A 95 -8.01 -13.14 15.93
CA LEU A 95 -7.67 -11.74 15.75
C LEU A 95 -8.84 -10.98 15.09
N PRO A 96 -9.05 -9.70 15.42
CA PRO A 96 -10.10 -8.88 14.84
C PRO A 96 -9.79 -8.41 13.40
N TYR A 97 -8.91 -9.13 12.71
CA TYR A 97 -8.46 -8.83 11.36
C TYR A 97 -7.89 -10.11 10.75
N VAL A 98 -7.80 -10.10 9.42
CA VAL A 98 -7.15 -11.15 8.64
C VAL A 98 -5.90 -10.58 8.00
N ILE A 99 -4.82 -11.37 7.97
CA ILE A 99 -3.62 -11.07 7.21
C ILE A 99 -3.57 -12.03 6.02
N ILE A 100 -3.52 -11.46 4.82
CA ILE A 100 -3.39 -12.22 3.57
C ILE A 100 -1.97 -12.00 3.06
N GLY A 101 -1.20 -13.09 2.95
CA GLY A 101 0.14 -13.08 2.40
C GLY A 101 0.11 -12.99 0.87
N LEU A 102 0.97 -12.13 0.31
CA LEU A 102 1.12 -11.88 -1.12
C LEU A 102 2.39 -12.50 -1.71
N GLY A 103 3.28 -13.03 -0.87
CA GLY A 103 4.59 -13.50 -1.30
C GLY A 103 5.41 -12.34 -1.88
N SER A 104 6.09 -12.58 -3.00
CA SER A 104 7.00 -11.63 -3.64
C SER A 104 6.32 -10.61 -4.56
N THR A 105 4.99 -10.55 -4.63
CA THR A 105 4.25 -9.65 -5.54
C THR A 105 4.28 -8.20 -5.01
N PRO A 106 5.12 -7.30 -5.56
CA PRO A 106 5.47 -6.05 -4.88
C PRO A 106 4.63 -4.84 -5.31
N ASN A 107 3.79 -4.99 -6.35
CA ASN A 107 3.16 -3.85 -7.01
C ASN A 107 1.88 -3.39 -6.32
N PHE A 108 0.77 -4.06 -6.60
CA PHE A 108 -0.54 -3.73 -6.08
C PHE A 108 -1.42 -4.97 -6.10
N VAL A 109 -2.44 -4.96 -5.25
CA VAL A 109 -3.51 -5.93 -5.27
C VAL A 109 -4.67 -5.37 -6.07
N GLU A 110 -5.02 -6.09 -7.11
CA GLU A 110 -6.00 -5.67 -8.11
C GLU A 110 -7.37 -5.49 -7.49
N LYS A 111 -7.83 -6.47 -6.71
CA LYS A 111 -9.15 -6.44 -6.07
C LYS A 111 -9.13 -7.06 -4.69
N ILE A 112 -9.72 -6.37 -3.73
CA ILE A 112 -10.09 -6.91 -2.42
C ILE A 112 -11.59 -6.72 -2.27
N THR A 113 -12.34 -7.81 -2.22
CA THR A 113 -13.78 -7.78 -1.97
C THR A 113 -14.05 -8.16 -0.53
N VAL A 114 -14.71 -7.27 0.19
CA VAL A 114 -15.15 -7.47 1.56
C VAL A 114 -16.64 -7.72 1.56
N GLY A 115 -17.06 -8.85 2.11
CA GLY A 115 -18.44 -9.25 2.31
C GLY A 115 -18.82 -9.28 3.78
N VAL A 116 -20.00 -8.79 4.10
CA VAL A 116 -20.64 -8.91 5.42
C VAL A 116 -21.77 -9.94 5.29
N PRO A 117 -22.05 -10.75 6.33
CA PRO A 117 -23.16 -11.71 6.29
C PRO A 117 -24.47 -11.06 5.84
N PRO A 118 -25.22 -11.70 4.92
CA PRO A 118 -26.49 -11.17 4.41
C PRO A 118 -27.51 -10.99 5.54
N ASN A 119 -28.35 -9.96 5.41
CA ASN A 119 -29.53 -9.78 6.26
C ASN A 119 -30.80 -10.09 5.45
N GLN A 120 -31.96 -10.14 6.10
CA GLN A 120 -33.24 -10.46 5.44
C GLN A 120 -33.64 -9.45 4.35
N GLU A 121 -33.07 -8.25 4.36
CA GLU A 121 -33.46 -7.13 3.49
C GLU A 121 -32.53 -6.96 2.27
N SER A 122 -31.30 -7.49 2.30
CA SER A 122 -30.34 -7.33 1.21
C SER A 122 -29.45 -8.56 1.03
N ASN A 123 -29.48 -9.10 -0.19
CA ASN A 123 -28.60 -10.20 -0.61
C ASN A 123 -27.22 -9.74 -1.09
N LYS A 124 -27.01 -8.42 -1.26
CA LYS A 124 -25.77 -7.86 -1.80
C LYS A 124 -25.09 -6.97 -0.76
N LEU A 125 -24.40 -7.60 0.20
CA LEU A 125 -23.64 -6.92 1.25
C LEU A 125 -22.14 -7.11 1.05
N TYR A 126 -21.63 -6.73 -0.12
CA TYR A 126 -20.20 -6.76 -0.40
C TYR A 126 -19.74 -5.51 -1.12
N ARG A 127 -18.49 -5.12 -0.89
CA ARG A 127 -17.82 -4.04 -1.59
C ARG A 127 -16.43 -4.45 -2.05
N THR A 128 -16.10 -4.11 -3.28
CA THR A 128 -14.78 -4.32 -3.87
C THR A 128 -13.97 -3.05 -3.82
N TYR A 129 -12.73 -3.17 -3.38
CA TYR A 129 -11.71 -2.15 -3.41
C TYR A 129 -10.64 -2.55 -4.42
N THR A 130 -10.07 -1.57 -5.12
CA THR A 130 -9.08 -1.81 -6.18
C THR A 130 -7.74 -1.16 -5.84
N GLN A 131 -6.67 -1.67 -6.47
CA GLN A 131 -5.32 -1.09 -6.42
C GLN A 131 -4.80 -0.85 -5.00
N MET A 132 -4.88 -1.89 -4.17
CA MET A 132 -4.42 -1.81 -2.79
C MET A 132 -2.91 -1.99 -2.71
N ILE A 133 -2.27 -1.11 -1.95
CA ILE A 133 -0.81 -1.12 -1.76
C ILE A 133 -0.44 -2.25 -0.80
N PRO A 134 0.56 -3.10 -1.11
CA PRO A 134 1.03 -4.11 -0.18
C PRO A 134 1.57 -3.49 1.12
N ASN A 135 1.64 -4.27 2.20
CA ASN A 135 2.06 -3.82 3.54
C ASN A 135 1.20 -2.69 4.12
N SER A 136 -0.04 -2.58 3.65
CA SER A 136 -1.06 -1.67 4.17
C SER A 136 -2.09 -2.41 5.03
N GLN A 137 -2.77 -1.65 5.87
CA GLN A 137 -3.91 -2.10 6.64
C GLN A 137 -5.17 -1.35 6.19
N ILE A 138 -6.18 -2.07 5.72
CA ILE A 138 -7.50 -1.52 5.43
C ILE A 138 -8.48 -1.84 6.56
N VAL A 139 -9.17 -0.81 7.05
CA VAL A 139 -10.27 -0.94 8.00
C VAL A 139 -11.56 -0.55 7.29
N VAL A 140 -12.49 -1.50 7.15
CA VAL A 140 -13.79 -1.33 6.49
C VAL A 140 -14.87 -1.16 7.55
N ILE A 141 -15.67 -0.12 7.40
CA ILE A 141 -16.81 0.22 8.25
C ILE A 141 -18.05 0.18 7.35
N PRO A 142 -18.87 -0.87 7.43
CA PRO A 142 -19.98 -1.11 6.50
C PRO A 142 -21.20 -0.25 6.83
N ILE A 143 -21.01 1.07 6.94
CA ILE A 143 -22.06 2.06 7.20
C ILE A 143 -22.21 2.93 5.94
N PRO A 144 -23.42 3.08 5.38
CA PRO A 144 -24.66 2.37 5.72
C PRO A 144 -24.67 0.92 5.18
N LEU A 145 -25.22 -0.04 5.94
CA LEU A 145 -25.23 -1.46 5.56
C LEU A 145 -25.86 -1.71 4.19
N MET A 146 -27.02 -1.08 3.94
CA MET A 146 -27.84 -1.28 2.75
C MET A 146 -27.22 -0.74 1.45
N ASN A 147 -26.20 0.12 1.53
CA ASN A 147 -25.51 0.64 0.35
C ASN A 147 -24.01 0.36 0.44
N PRO A 148 -23.53 -0.83 0.02
CA PRO A 148 -22.12 -1.20 0.04
C PRO A 148 -21.19 -0.19 -0.62
N GLU A 149 -21.65 0.44 -1.70
CA GLU A 149 -20.88 1.48 -2.42
C GLU A 149 -20.51 2.67 -1.53
N LYS A 150 -21.32 2.96 -0.51
CA LYS A 150 -21.13 4.10 0.40
C LYS A 150 -20.43 3.73 1.71
N TRP A 151 -19.95 2.49 1.85
CA TRP A 151 -19.22 2.10 3.06
C TRP A 151 -18.03 3.03 3.30
N HIS A 152 -17.63 3.17 4.55
CA HIS A 152 -16.44 3.93 4.87
C HIS A 152 -15.25 2.98 4.96
N SER A 153 -14.10 3.39 4.44
CA SER A 153 -12.85 2.63 4.54
C SER A 153 -11.70 3.56 4.89
N LYS A 154 -10.81 3.09 5.77
CA LYS A 154 -9.59 3.80 6.13
C LYS A 154 -8.40 2.93 5.75
N LEU A 155 -7.50 3.48 4.96
CA LEU A 155 -6.25 2.85 4.60
C LEU A 155 -5.14 3.41 5.49
N PHE A 156 -4.50 2.53 6.24
CA PHE A 156 -3.34 2.83 7.04
C PHE A 156 -2.11 2.27 6.33
N LEU A 157 -1.15 3.15 6.10
CA LEU A 157 0.15 2.79 5.55
C LEU A 157 1.13 2.73 6.71
N THR A 158 1.90 1.66 6.82
CA THR A 158 2.98 1.58 7.81
C THR A 158 4.08 2.55 7.36
N PRO A 159 4.34 3.65 8.10
CA PRO A 159 5.39 4.58 7.69
C PRO A 159 6.74 3.87 7.80
N SER A 160 7.39 3.64 6.66
CA SER A 160 8.76 3.12 6.65
C SER A 160 9.70 4.19 7.20
N ARG A 161 10.67 3.80 8.03
CA ARG A 161 11.75 4.70 8.48
C ARG A 161 12.53 5.33 7.31
N MET A 162 12.46 4.73 6.12
CA MET A 162 13.03 5.30 4.90
C MET A 162 12.34 6.58 4.43
N ILE A 163 11.05 6.81 4.74
CA ILE A 163 10.33 7.99 4.26
C ILE A 163 10.93 9.30 4.82
N LEU A 164 11.49 9.24 6.03
CA LEU A 164 12.16 10.38 6.63
C LEU A 164 13.48 10.68 5.90
N HIS A 165 14.24 9.63 5.56
CA HIS A 165 15.51 9.75 4.84
C HIS A 165 15.30 10.29 3.43
N THR A 166 14.26 9.82 2.71
CA THR A 166 13.92 10.35 1.38
C THR A 166 13.41 11.78 1.45
N GLY A 167 12.65 12.14 2.49
CA GLY A 167 12.22 13.52 2.72
C GLY A 167 13.40 14.47 2.95
N ILE A 168 14.40 14.04 3.73
CA ILE A 168 15.63 14.81 3.94
C ILE A 168 16.42 14.93 2.64
N ALA A 169 16.61 13.83 1.91
CA ALA A 169 17.33 13.85 0.63
C ALA A 169 16.65 14.79 -0.38
N LEU A 170 15.32 14.75 -0.49
CA LEU A 170 14.54 15.67 -1.32
C LEU A 170 14.74 17.12 -0.86
N GLY A 171 14.65 17.40 0.44
CA GLY A 171 14.90 18.73 0.98
C GLY A 171 16.30 19.27 0.63
N VAL A 172 17.34 18.44 0.78
CA VAL A 172 18.71 18.80 0.41
C VAL A 172 18.82 19.09 -1.09
N THR A 173 18.23 18.25 -1.94
CA THR A 173 18.27 18.47 -3.40
C THR A 173 17.59 19.78 -3.80
N LEU A 174 16.47 20.13 -3.18
CA LEU A 174 15.77 21.40 -3.40
C LEU A 174 16.61 22.60 -2.95
N VAL A 175 17.29 22.52 -1.80
CA VAL A 175 18.17 23.59 -1.31
C VAL A 175 19.36 23.80 -2.24
N VAL A 176 19.98 22.71 -2.72
CA VAL A 176 21.10 22.79 -3.69
C VAL A 176 20.64 23.45 -4.98
N LEU A 177 19.49 23.03 -5.53
CA LEU A 177 18.92 23.64 -6.73
C LEU A 177 18.64 25.14 -6.53
N ALA A 178 18.02 25.51 -5.41
CA ALA A 178 17.78 26.92 -5.08
C ALA A 178 19.08 27.72 -4.96
N GLY A 179 20.13 27.14 -4.38
CA GLY A 179 21.45 27.76 -4.29
C GLY A 179 22.08 28.02 -5.67
N VAL A 180 22.03 27.03 -6.58
CA VAL A 180 22.53 27.19 -7.96
C VAL A 180 21.75 28.29 -8.69
N LEU A 181 20.42 28.31 -8.56
CA LEU A 181 19.58 29.35 -9.15
C LEU A 181 19.92 30.74 -8.59
N ALA A 182 20.14 30.87 -7.28
CA ALA A 182 20.49 32.14 -6.66
C ALA A 182 21.87 32.66 -7.13
N ILE A 183 22.85 31.78 -7.29
CA ILE A 183 24.18 32.15 -7.81
C ILE A 183 24.06 32.65 -9.26
N LEU A 184 23.33 31.93 -10.10
CA LEU A 184 23.10 32.33 -11.49
C LEU A 184 22.38 33.69 -11.57
N GLN A 185 21.33 33.90 -10.77
CA GLN A 185 20.63 35.18 -10.70
C GLN A 185 21.53 36.32 -10.21
N TYR A 186 22.47 36.04 -9.32
CA TYR A 186 23.43 37.04 -8.86
C TYR A 186 24.40 37.43 -9.99
N HIS A 187 24.93 36.44 -10.71
CA HIS A 187 25.82 36.68 -11.86
C HIS A 187 25.11 37.47 -12.96
N GLU A 188 23.89 37.06 -13.32
CA GLU A 188 23.06 37.76 -14.31
C GLU A 188 22.82 39.22 -13.89
N LYS A 189 22.47 39.45 -12.62
CA LYS A 189 22.24 40.81 -12.11
C LYS A 189 23.50 41.69 -12.15
N VAL A 190 24.67 41.11 -11.91
CA VAL A 190 25.95 41.84 -11.99
C VAL A 190 26.30 42.20 -13.44
N GLU A 191 26.02 41.30 -14.40
CA GLU A 191 26.22 41.56 -15.83
C GLU A 191 25.26 42.66 -16.33
N ASP A 192 23.98 42.58 -15.98
CA ASP A 192 22.96 43.60 -16.25
C ASP A 192 23.38 44.99 -15.74
N ASP A 193 23.90 45.05 -14.52
CA ASP A 193 24.35 46.31 -13.91
C ASP A 193 25.60 46.89 -14.62
N ARG A 194 26.41 46.05 -15.25
CA ARG A 194 27.57 46.49 -16.04
C ARG A 194 27.12 47.06 -17.38
N GLU A 195 26.20 46.42 -18.07
CA GLU A 195 25.65 46.89 -19.35
C GLU A 195 24.91 48.22 -19.19
N ARG A 196 24.11 48.36 -18.13
CA ARG A 196 23.38 49.62 -17.83
C ARG A 196 24.32 50.81 -17.65
N LYS A 197 25.50 50.61 -17.04
CA LYS A 197 26.51 51.67 -16.86
C LYS A 197 27.14 52.08 -18.18
N VAL A 198 27.42 51.12 -19.06
CA VAL A 198 27.97 51.40 -20.41
C VAL A 198 26.96 52.16 -21.26
N GLN A 199 25.69 51.75 -21.25
CA GLN A 199 24.62 52.45 -21.97
C GLN A 199 24.43 53.87 -21.44
N ALA A 200 24.39 54.07 -20.12
CA ALA A 200 24.25 55.41 -19.52
C ALA A 200 25.41 56.35 -19.90
N GLN A 201 26.64 55.83 -20.03
CA GLN A 201 27.78 56.60 -20.53
C GLN A 201 27.66 56.89 -22.02
N ALA A 202 27.25 55.92 -22.85
CA ALA A 202 27.04 56.11 -24.29
C ALA A 202 26.00 57.21 -24.58
N PHE A 203 24.88 57.25 -23.83
CA PHE A 203 23.88 58.33 -23.94
C PHE A 203 24.40 59.71 -23.53
N HIS A 204 25.42 59.78 -22.66
CA HIS A 204 26.01 61.05 -22.24
C HIS A 204 26.92 61.67 -23.31
N TYR A 205 27.47 60.85 -24.22
CA TYR A 205 28.31 61.31 -25.33
C TYR A 205 27.52 61.66 -26.60
N ASP A 206 26.32 61.10 -26.78
CA ASP A 206 25.46 61.34 -27.95
C ASP A 206 24.62 62.64 -27.86
N ALA A 207 24.71 63.35 -26.73
CA ALA A 207 23.98 64.59 -26.43
C ALA A 207 24.83 65.87 -26.51
N LEU A 208 26.10 65.77 -26.94
CA LEU A 208 27.08 66.85 -27.12
C LEU A 208 27.41 67.02 -28.60
#